data_AF-A0A9E3RHX6-F1
#
_entry.id   AF-A0A9E3RHX6-F1
#
_cell.length_a   1.000
_cell.length_b   1.000
_cell.length_c   1.000
_cell.angle_alpha   90.00
_cell.angle_beta   90.00
_cell.angle_gamma   90.00
#
_symmetry.space_group_name_H-M   'P 1'
#
loop_
_entity.id
_entity.type
_entity.pdbx_description
1 polymer ?
#
loop_
_entity_poly.entity_id
_entity_poly.type
_entity_poly.pdbx_seq_one_letter_code
_entity_poly.pdbx_strand_id
1 'polypeptide(L)' 'MRTLNISISEIEYNKFGIKNDTLSFTEFLDLVSRELTRQNLNKSIELAKTYGLSQLTMDEIAEEVKQTRNNAQSNP' A
#
# COMPACT_ATOMS: atom_id res chain seq x y z
N MET A 1 28.18 18.94 5.12
CA MET A 1 27.42 17.68 5.26
C MET A 1 27.36 17.32 6.73
N ARG A 2 26.23 16.77 7.19
CA ARG A 2 26.10 16.15 8.51
C ARG A 2 25.82 14.67 8.30
N THR A 3 26.46 13.81 9.08
CA THR A 3 26.30 12.35 8.98
C THR A 3 25.43 11.87 10.14
N LEU A 4 24.44 11.04 9.84
CA LEU A 4 23.60 10.36 10.82
C LEU A 4 23.82 8.85 10.67
N ASN A 5 24.26 8.21 11.74
CA ASN A 5 24.42 6.75 11.78
C ASN A 5 23.15 6.13 12.37
N ILE A 6 22.61 5.12 11.70
CA ILE A 6 21.39 4.40 12.12
C ILE A 6 21.76 2.93 12.28
N SER A 7 21.50 2.38 13.47
CA SER A 7 21.58 0.94 13.70
C SER A 7 20.30 0.28 13.23
N ILE A 8 20.41 -0.79 12.44
CA ILE A 8 19.29 -1.54 11.87
C ILE A 8 19.56 -3.03 12.06
N SER A 9 18.52 -3.83 12.27
CA SER A 9 18.68 -5.28 12.35
C SER A 9 18.99 -5.89 10.98
N GLU A 10 19.62 -7.07 10.93
CA GLU A 10 19.86 -7.76 9.66
C GLU A 10 18.56 -8.09 8.91
N ILE A 11 17.49 -8.41 9.65
CA ILE A 11 16.18 -8.73 9.07
C ILE A 11 15.63 -7.51 8.32
N GLU A 12 15.66 -6.34 8.96
CA GLU A 12 15.20 -5.11 8.34
C GLU A 12 16.13 -4.70 7.19
N TYR A 13 17.44 -4.79 7.37
CA TYR A 13 18.43 -4.50 6.32
C TYR A 13 18.15 -5.31 5.04
N ASN A 14 17.92 -6.61 5.19
CA ASN A 14 17.56 -7.51 4.10
C ASN A 14 16.17 -7.18 3.51
N LYS A 15 15.19 -6.86 4.36
CA LYS A 15 13.82 -6.51 3.94
C LYS A 15 13.78 -5.23 3.09
N PHE A 16 14.55 -4.22 3.46
CA PHE A 16 14.68 -2.98 2.71
C PHE A 16 15.58 -3.14 1.47
N GLY A 17 16.31 -4.26 1.34
CA GLY A 17 17.17 -4.53 0.19
C GLY A 17 18.33 -3.54 0.08
N ILE A 18 18.81 -3.03 1.22
CA ILE A 18 19.96 -2.13 1.27
C ILE A 18 21.18 -2.95 0.84
N LYS A 19 21.87 -2.52 -0.21
CA LYS A 19 23.05 -3.23 -0.77
C LYS A 19 24.37 -2.53 -0.51
N ASN A 20 24.31 -1.27 -0.09
CA ASN A 20 25.47 -0.41 0.09
C ASN A 20 25.55 0.04 1.55
N ASP A 21 26.76 0.09 2.10
CA ASP A 21 27.02 0.57 3.46
C ASP A 21 26.82 2.08 3.63
N THR A 22 26.76 2.80 2.52
CA THR A 22 26.48 4.23 2.48
C THR A 22 25.35 4.52 1.50
N LEU A 23 24.41 5.36 1.91
CA LEU A 23 23.40 5.91 1.03
C LEU A 23 23.17 7.39 1.32
N SER A 24 22.74 8.11 0.29
CA SER A 24 22.25 9.47 0.46
C SER A 24 20.92 9.49 1.21
N PHE A 25 20.64 10.58 1.92
CA PHE A 25 19.36 10.73 2.61
C PHE A 25 18.15 10.59 1.66
N THR A 26 18.29 11.03 0.42
CA THR A 26 17.24 10.90 -0.61
C THR A 26 16.97 9.44 -0.98
N GLU A 27 18.02 8.62 -1.16
CA GLU A 27 17.86 7.17 -1.40
C GLU A 27 17.21 6.48 -0.21
N PHE A 28 17.57 6.89 1.02
CA PHE A 28 16.96 6.34 2.23
C PHE A 28 15.47 6.66 2.31
N LEU A 29 15.12 7.91 2.02
CA LEU A 29 13.73 8.35 2.02
C LEU A 29 12.89 7.59 0.98
N ASP A 30 13.45 7.32 -0.22
CA ASP A 30 12.77 6.53 -1.24
C ASP A 30 12.53 5.08 -0.79
N LEU A 31 13.55 4.43 -0.21
CA LEU A 31 13.43 3.07 0.32
C LEU A 31 12.33 2.96 1.39
N VAL A 32 12.33 3.88 2.35
CA VAL A 32 11.30 3.92 3.41
C VAL A 32 9.91 4.17 2.82
N SER A 33 9.80 5.11 1.88
CA SER A 33 8.53 5.45 1.23
C SER A 33 7.94 4.27 0.44
N ARG A 34 8.79 3.51 -0.25
CA ARG A 34 8.40 2.30 -0.98
C ARG A 34 7.92 1.20 -0.05
N GLU A 35 8.58 1.01 1.09
CA GLU A 35 8.14 0.02 2.09
C GLU A 35 6.81 0.41 2.73
N LEU A 36 6.60 1.68 3.09
CA LEU A 36 5.31 2.18 3.60
C LEU A 36 4.19 1.94 2.58
N THR A 37 4.47 2.19 1.30
CA THR A 37 3.52 1.92 0.20
C THR A 37 3.18 0.43 0.11
N ARG A 38 4.19 -0.46 0.20
CA ARG A 38 3.98 -1.91 0.21
C ARG A 38 3.12 -2.35 1.40
N GLN A 39 3.37 -1.83 2.59
CA GLN A 39 2.58 -2.14 3.79
C GLN A 39 1.12 -1.71 3.63
N ASN A 40 0.89 -0.49 3.13
CA ASN A 40 -0.45 0.01 2.86
C ASN A 40 -1.19 -0.85 1.81
N LEU A 41 -0.50 -1.23 0.73
CA LEU A 41 -1.07 -2.10 -0.29
C LEU A 41 -1.47 -3.47 0.29
N ASN A 42 -0.60 -4.08 1.09
CA ASN A 42 -0.89 -5.36 1.74
C ASN A 42 -2.11 -5.26 2.66
N LYS A 43 -2.22 -4.16 3.42
CA LYS A 43 -3.40 -3.88 4.26
C LYS A 43 -4.67 -3.72 3.42
N SER A 44 -4.61 -3.01 2.29
CA SER A 44 -5.75 -2.90 1.38
C SER A 44 -6.17 -4.25 0.82
N ILE A 45 -5.23 -5.11 0.44
CA ILE A 45 -5.51 -6.47 -0.03
C ILE A 45 -6.14 -7.31 1.08
N GLU A 46 -5.64 -7.22 2.31
CA GLU A 46 -6.20 -7.92 3.47
C GLU A 46 -7.65 -7.48 3.72
N LEU A 47 -7.92 -6.18 3.72
CA LEU A 47 -9.28 -5.66 3.87
C LEU A 47 -10.19 -6.15 2.73
N ALA A 48 -9.71 -6.13 1.48
CA ALA A 48 -10.47 -6.63 0.34
C ALA A 48 -10.80 -8.12 0.47
N LYS A 49 -9.93 -8.93 1.06
CA LYS A 49 -10.21 -10.33 1.37
C LYS A 49 -11.23 -10.47 2.50
N THR A 50 -11.02 -9.76 3.60
CA THR A 50 -11.88 -9.81 4.79
C THR A 50 -13.33 -9.42 4.49
N TYR A 51 -13.52 -8.41 3.65
CA TYR A 51 -14.87 -7.95 3.26
C TYR A 51 -15.41 -8.64 1.99
N GLY A 52 -14.74 -9.69 1.50
CA GLY A 52 -15.20 -10.43 0.31
C GLY A 52 -15.06 -9.68 -1.02
N LEU A 53 -14.60 -8.42 -1.01
CA LEU A 53 -14.39 -7.60 -2.22
C LEU A 53 -13.44 -8.27 -3.22
N SER A 54 -12.48 -9.06 -2.74
CA SER A 54 -11.55 -9.81 -3.58
C SER A 54 -12.20 -10.94 -4.42
N GLN A 55 -13.43 -11.32 -4.09
CA GLN A 55 -14.17 -12.41 -4.75
C GLN A 55 -15.24 -11.86 -5.71
N LEU A 56 -15.50 -10.55 -5.69
CA LEU A 56 -16.50 -9.92 -6.54
C LEU A 56 -16.08 -9.99 -8.01
N THR A 57 -17.02 -10.41 -8.84
CA THR A 57 -16.91 -10.32 -10.29
C THR A 57 -17.20 -8.91 -10.77
N MET A 58 -16.72 -8.58 -11.97
CA MET A 58 -17.00 -7.27 -12.58
C MET A 58 -18.49 -7.02 -12.81
N ASP A 59 -19.27 -8.09 -13.05
CA ASP A 59 -20.71 -7.99 -13.27
C ASP A 59 -21.45 -7.62 -11.98
N GLU A 60 -21.11 -8.26 -10.85
CA GLU A 60 -21.65 -7.93 -9.52
C GLU A 60 -21.32 -6.48 -9.13
N ILE A 61 -20.09 -6.03 -9.38
CA ILE A 61 -19.68 -4.64 -9.14
C ILE A 61 -20.49 -3.68 -10.02
N ALA A 62 -20.66 -4.00 -11.30
CA ALA A 62 -21.40 -3.15 -12.23
C ALA A 62 -22.88 -3.03 -11.85
N GLU A 63 -23.48 -4.11 -11.33
CA GLU A 63 -24.85 -4.11 -10.83
C GLU A 63 -24.98 -3.23 -9.58
N GLU A 64 -24.10 -3.39 -8.58
CA GLU A 64 -24.10 -2.58 -7.35
C GLU A 64 -23.96 -1.07 -7.65
N VAL A 65 -23.06 -0.71 -8.57
CA VAL A 65 -22.85 0.68 -8.99
C VAL A 65 -24.08 1.25 -9.69
N LYS A 66 -24.73 0.48 -10.58
CA LYS A 66 -25.97 0.90 -11.25
C LYS A 66 -27.09 1.15 -10.25
N GLN A 67 -27.29 0.24 -9.30
CA GLN A 67 -28.32 0.40 -8.26
C GLN A 67 -28.05 1.64 -7.40
N THR A 68 -26.80 1.85 -6.98
CA THR A 68 -26.40 3.02 -6.19
C THR A 68 -26.64 4.32 -6.96
N ARG A 69 -26.28 4.38 -8.24
CA ARG A 69 -26.49 5.56 -9.10
C ARG A 69 -27.97 5.85 -9.32
N ASN A 70 -28.79 4.82 -9.54
CA ASN A 70 -30.24 4.98 -9.70
C ASN A 70 -30.90 5.46 -8.40
N ASN A 71 -30.47 4.95 -7.25
CA ASN A 71 -30.96 5.40 -5.94
C ASN A 71 -30.56 6.85 -5.64
N ALA A 72 -29.35 7.27 -6.03
CA ALA A 72 -28.90 8.65 -5.89
C ALA A 72 -29.65 9.63 -6.81
N GLN A 73 -30.18 9.17 -7.94
CA GLN A 73 -31.02 9.97 -8.85
C GLN A 73 -32.51 9.96 -8.47
N SER A 74 -32.95 8.96 -7.70
CA SER A 74 -34.35 8.79 -7.30
C SER A 74 -34.71 9.48 -5.98
N ASN A 75 -33.71 10.00 -5.25
CA ASN A 75 -33.93 10.85 -4.08
C ASN A 75 -33.87 12.33 -4.53
N PRO A 76 -34.95 13.12 -4.36
CA PRO A 76 -34.95 14.55 -4.69
C PRO A 76 -34.02 15.38 -3.80
#